data_AF-A0A2V5QXQ1-F1
#
_entry.id   AF-A0A2V5QXQ1-F1
#
_cell.length_a   1.000
_cell.length_b   1.000
_cell.length_c   1.000
_cell.angle_alpha   90.00
_cell.angle_beta   90.00
_cell.angle_gamma   90.00
#
_symmetry.space_group_name_H-M   'P 1'
#
loop_
_entity.id
_entity.type
_entity.pdbx_description
1 polymer ?
#
loop_
_entity_poly.entity_id
_entity_poly.type
_entity_poly.pdbx_seq_one_letter_code
_entity_poly.pdbx_strand_id
1 'polypeptide(L)'
;PFEAVRWQAVLGNERFVQKLRDRLKGLHKYRREIPSLRRIGEAVGTEEVLHKVAKRFKVESGRLLQKGERGLQARNVAMWMIWESGSKSLREIGELFGGLDYAAVAQRIRRTRLAHDPQTKGKLLKEMLNVKA
;
A
#
# COMPACT_ATOMS: atom_id res chain seq x y z
N PRO A 1 23.72 0.30 20.39
CA PRO A 1 22.51 -0.55 20.18
C PRO A 1 21.26 0.04 20.86
N PHE A 2 20.65 1.10 20.29
CA PHE A 2 19.40 1.71 20.80
C PHE A 2 18.52 2.38 19.73
N GLU A 3 18.74 2.14 18.43
CA GLU A 3 17.92 2.78 17.38
C GLU A 3 16.59 2.07 17.12
N ALA A 4 16.52 0.75 17.31
CA ALA A 4 15.30 -0.03 17.05
C ALA A 4 14.15 0.28 18.03
N VAL A 5 14.47 0.72 19.25
CA VAL A 5 13.48 1.01 20.31
C VAL A 5 12.83 2.39 20.12
N ARG A 6 13.57 3.36 19.53
CA ARG A 6 13.04 4.71 19.30
C ARG A 6 11.87 4.71 18.30
N TRP A 7 11.88 3.79 17.33
CA TRP A 7 10.80 3.68 16.33
C TRP A 7 9.54 2.98 16.85
N GLN A 8 9.65 2.09 17.84
CA GLN A 8 8.47 1.49 18.49
C GLN A 8 7.73 2.51 19.36
N ALA A 9 8.47 3.36 20.10
CA ALA A 9 7.85 4.41 20.93
C ALA A 9 7.15 5.50 20.10
N VAL A 10 7.68 5.85 18.92
CA VAL A 10 7.10 6.89 18.05
C VAL A 10 5.83 6.41 17.31
N LEU A 11 5.67 5.10 17.10
CA LEU A 11 4.46 4.53 16.49
C LEU A 11 3.27 4.43 17.47
N GLY A 12 3.51 4.55 18.78
CA GLY A 12 2.48 4.41 19.82
C GLY A 12 1.85 5.72 20.33
N ASN A 13 2.32 6.90 19.90
CA ASN A 13 1.70 8.15 20.33
C ASN A 13 0.35 8.32 19.61
N GLU A 14 -0.74 8.33 20.35
CA GLU A 14 -2.10 8.60 19.85
C GLU A 14 -2.14 9.84 18.93
N ARG A 15 -1.32 10.87 19.19
CA ARG A 15 -1.22 12.04 18.32
C ARG A 15 -0.58 11.74 16.97
N PHE A 16 0.41 10.85 16.89
CA PHE A 16 0.98 10.40 15.61
C PHE A 16 -0.05 9.59 14.83
N VAL A 17 -0.72 8.67 15.52
CA VAL A 17 -1.80 7.84 14.98
C VAL A 17 -2.94 8.73 14.46
N GLN A 18 -3.31 9.77 15.21
CA GLN A 18 -4.35 10.72 14.84
C GLN A 18 -3.93 11.60 13.66
N LYS A 19 -2.72 12.18 13.66
CA LYS A 19 -2.18 12.94 12.51
C LYS A 19 -2.10 12.08 11.24
N LEU A 20 -1.77 10.80 11.39
CA LEU A 20 -1.75 9.85 10.29
C LEU A 20 -3.17 9.58 9.80
N ARG A 21 -4.12 9.30 10.71
CA ARG A 21 -5.56 9.16 10.39
C ARG A 21 -6.10 10.39 9.66
N ASP A 22 -5.77 11.60 10.10
CA ASP A 22 -6.31 12.83 9.51
C ASP A 22 -5.74 13.10 8.11
N ARG A 23 -4.44 12.86 7.89
CA ARG A 23 -3.86 12.90 6.52
C ARG A 23 -4.47 11.85 5.60
N LEU A 24 -4.69 10.64 6.13
CA LEU A 24 -5.31 9.56 5.36
C LEU A 24 -6.80 9.81 5.13
N LYS A 25 -7.51 10.45 6.05
CA LYS A 25 -8.90 10.92 5.85
C LYS A 25 -8.95 11.96 4.74
N GLY A 26 -7.98 12.87 4.66
CA GLY A 26 -7.84 13.79 3.53
C GLY A 26 -7.75 13.03 2.20
N LEU A 27 -6.88 12.02 2.12
CA LEU A 27 -6.75 11.15 0.93
C LEU A 27 -8.01 10.33 0.63
N HIS A 28 -8.71 9.81 1.65
CA HIS A 28 -9.98 9.09 1.49
C HIS A 28 -11.14 10.01 1.11
N LYS A 29 -11.12 11.29 1.51
CA LYS A 29 -12.15 12.29 1.15
C LYS A 29 -12.12 12.57 -0.35
N TYR A 30 -10.92 12.77 -0.91
CA TYR A 30 -10.70 12.82 -2.36
C TYR A 30 -11.20 11.54 -3.07
N ARG A 31 -11.14 10.38 -2.42
CA ARG A 31 -11.62 9.11 -2.99
C ARG A 31 -13.14 8.98 -2.96
N ARG A 32 -13.82 9.44 -1.90
CA ARG A 32 -15.31 9.41 -1.82
C ARG A 32 -15.96 10.29 -2.88
N GLU A 33 -15.29 11.37 -3.26
CA GLU A 33 -15.80 12.32 -4.26
C GLU A 33 -15.58 11.84 -5.72
N ILE A 34 -14.87 10.74 -5.97
CA ILE A 34 -14.57 10.26 -7.33
C ILE A 34 -15.15 8.85 -7.55
N PRO A 35 -16.41 8.74 -8.01
CA PRO A 35 -17.05 7.47 -8.37
C PRO A 35 -16.23 6.62 -9.37
N SER A 36 -15.45 7.26 -10.23
CA SER A 36 -14.59 6.63 -11.24
C SER A 36 -13.40 5.86 -10.63
N LEU A 37 -12.86 6.29 -9.49
CA LEU A 37 -11.80 5.53 -8.78
C LEU A 37 -12.36 4.27 -8.09
N ARG A 38 -13.63 4.28 -7.68
CA ARG A 38 -14.31 3.09 -7.16
C ARG A 38 -14.53 2.04 -8.25
N ARG A 39 -14.95 2.46 -9.45
CA ARG A 39 -15.13 1.58 -10.62
C ARG A 39 -13.83 0.93 -11.10
N ILE A 40 -12.70 1.65 -11.03
CA ILE A 40 -11.37 1.08 -11.35
C ILE A 40 -10.99 -0.02 -10.34
N GLY A 41 -11.40 0.11 -9.07
CA GLY A 41 -11.16 -0.87 -8.01
C GLY A 41 -11.90 -2.20 -8.15
N GLU A 42 -13.00 -2.22 -8.88
CA GLU A 42 -13.78 -3.45 -9.16
C GLU A 42 -13.24 -4.23 -10.36
N ALA A 43 -12.43 -3.60 -11.23
CA ALA A 43 -11.97 -4.22 -12.47
C ALA A 43 -10.72 -5.11 -12.33
N VAL A 44 -9.89 -4.89 -11.29
CA VAL A 44 -8.65 -5.66 -11.08
C VAL A 44 -8.63 -6.27 -9.68
N GLY A 45 -8.66 -7.61 -9.64
CA GLY A 45 -8.65 -8.38 -8.41
C GLY A 45 -7.33 -8.23 -7.64
N THR A 46 -7.40 -8.39 -6.32
CA THR A 46 -6.19 -8.37 -5.45
C THR A 46 -5.14 -9.38 -5.92
N GLU A 47 -5.57 -10.58 -6.32
CA GLU A 47 -4.71 -11.63 -6.86
C GLU A 47 -4.00 -11.22 -8.15
N GLU A 48 -4.68 -10.49 -9.03
CA GLU A 48 -4.08 -10.03 -10.29
C GLU A 48 -3.00 -8.98 -10.03
N VAL A 49 -3.24 -8.06 -9.09
CA VAL A 49 -2.21 -7.11 -8.64
C VAL A 49 -1.00 -7.84 -8.07
N LEU A 50 -1.22 -8.83 -7.20
CA LEU A 50 -0.14 -9.63 -6.61
C LEU A 50 0.68 -10.35 -7.69
N HIS A 51 0.00 -10.97 -8.67
CA HIS A 51 0.65 -11.66 -9.79
C HIS A 51 1.49 -10.70 -10.64
N LYS A 52 0.96 -9.55 -11.02
CA LYS A 52 1.67 -8.57 -11.84
C LYS A 52 2.89 -7.98 -11.11
N VAL A 53 2.75 -7.68 -9.82
CA VAL A 53 3.87 -7.19 -8.99
C VAL A 53 4.93 -8.28 -8.84
N ALA A 54 4.55 -9.53 -8.56
CA ALA A 54 5.46 -10.66 -8.47
C ALA A 54 6.28 -10.82 -9.76
N LYS A 55 5.60 -10.81 -10.92
CA LYS A 55 6.22 -10.89 -12.25
C LYS A 55 7.19 -9.74 -12.50
N ARG A 56 6.79 -8.49 -12.23
CA ARG A 56 7.60 -7.29 -12.48
C ARG A 56 8.89 -7.25 -11.66
N PHE A 57 8.81 -7.70 -10.41
CA PHE A 57 9.93 -7.72 -9.47
C PHE A 57 10.70 -9.05 -9.48
N LYS A 58 10.29 -10.02 -10.33
CA LYS A 58 10.88 -11.37 -10.43
C LYS A 58 10.94 -12.09 -9.08
N VAL A 59 9.87 -11.98 -8.30
CA VAL A 59 9.71 -12.66 -7.01
C VAL A 59 8.54 -13.63 -7.07
N GLU A 60 8.60 -14.69 -6.27
CA GLU A 60 7.51 -15.64 -6.12
C GLU A 60 6.34 -14.98 -5.37
N SER A 61 5.11 -15.21 -5.81
CA SER A 61 3.93 -14.51 -5.30
C SER A 61 3.65 -14.81 -3.82
N GLY A 62 3.94 -16.02 -3.35
CA GLY A 62 3.84 -16.41 -1.94
C GLY A 62 4.79 -15.60 -1.04
N ARG A 63 6.01 -15.30 -1.50
CA ARG A 63 6.96 -14.45 -0.76
C ARG A 63 6.42 -13.06 -0.46
N LEU A 64 5.57 -12.49 -1.33
CA LEU A 64 4.95 -11.19 -1.08
C LEU A 64 4.12 -11.17 0.22
N LEU A 65 3.52 -12.30 0.59
CA LEU A 65 2.62 -12.41 1.75
C LEU A 65 3.34 -12.87 3.03
N GLN A 66 4.46 -13.59 2.92
CA GLN A 66 5.18 -14.19 4.05
C GLN A 66 5.62 -13.19 5.13
N LYS A 67 5.43 -13.53 6.41
CA LYS A 67 5.89 -12.69 7.54
C LYS A 67 7.43 -12.69 7.58
N GLY A 68 8.05 -11.52 7.84
CA GLY A 68 9.49 -11.41 8.13
C GLY A 68 10.34 -10.72 7.06
N GLU A 69 9.89 -10.66 5.80
CA GLU A 69 10.61 -9.92 4.74
C GLU A 69 10.38 -8.40 4.86
N ARG A 70 11.00 -7.79 5.88
CA ARG A 70 11.07 -6.32 5.99
C ARG A 70 11.90 -5.78 4.83
N GLY A 71 11.38 -4.77 4.13
CA GLY A 71 12.12 -4.04 3.10
C GLY A 71 11.97 -4.57 1.67
N LEU A 72 11.19 -5.63 1.43
CA LEU A 72 10.91 -6.09 0.07
C LEU A 72 10.13 -5.00 -0.69
N GLN A 73 10.79 -4.34 -1.64
CA GLN A 73 10.19 -3.27 -2.45
C GLN A 73 8.91 -3.75 -3.14
N ALA A 74 8.91 -4.97 -3.68
CA ALA A 74 7.75 -5.58 -4.31
C ALA A 74 6.53 -5.66 -3.38
N ARG A 75 6.72 -6.03 -2.10
CA ARG A 75 5.65 -6.11 -1.11
C ARG A 75 5.04 -4.73 -0.85
N ASN A 76 5.88 -3.71 -0.70
CA ASN A 76 5.39 -2.36 -0.43
C ASN A 76 4.66 -1.77 -1.65
N VAL A 77 5.14 -2.07 -2.86
CA VAL A 77 4.44 -1.72 -4.11
C VAL A 77 3.11 -2.44 -4.22
N ALA A 78 3.03 -3.74 -3.89
CA ALA A 78 1.76 -4.48 -3.87
C ALA A 78 0.75 -3.86 -2.89
N MET A 79 1.17 -3.53 -1.66
CA MET A 79 0.31 -2.83 -0.68
C MET A 79 -0.22 -1.51 -1.23
N TRP A 80 0.64 -0.74 -1.89
CA TRP A 80 0.24 0.54 -2.48
C TRP A 80 -0.71 0.35 -3.65
N MET A 81 -0.46 -0.59 -4.57
CA MET A 81 -1.34 -0.84 -5.71
C MET A 81 -2.72 -1.35 -5.29
N ILE A 82 -2.79 -2.28 -4.32
CA ILE A 82 -4.06 -2.77 -3.76
C ILE A 82 -4.82 -1.64 -3.05
N TRP A 83 -4.09 -0.75 -2.38
CA TRP A 83 -4.71 0.43 -1.76
C TRP A 83 -5.20 1.45 -2.81
N GLU A 84 -4.46 1.65 -3.91
CA GLU A 84 -4.83 2.59 -4.96
C GLU A 84 -5.98 2.08 -5.84
N SER A 85 -6.07 0.77 -6.09
CA SER A 85 -7.30 0.17 -6.66
C SER A 85 -8.47 0.37 -5.70
N GLY A 86 -8.17 0.32 -4.39
CA GLY A 86 -9.13 0.58 -3.34
C GLY A 86 -10.16 -0.53 -3.17
N SER A 87 -9.82 -1.73 -3.64
CA SER A 87 -10.54 -2.98 -3.38
C SER A 87 -10.43 -3.42 -1.91
N LYS A 88 -9.47 -2.89 -1.15
CA LYS A 88 -9.27 -3.20 0.28
C LYS A 88 -8.96 -1.95 1.10
N SER A 89 -9.42 -1.94 2.35
CA SER A 89 -9.00 -0.99 3.38
C SER A 89 -7.59 -1.28 3.87
N LEU A 90 -6.97 -0.31 4.56
CA LEU A 90 -5.63 -0.49 5.16
C LEU A 90 -5.57 -1.63 6.16
N ARG A 91 -6.67 -1.88 6.88
CA ARG A 91 -6.78 -2.99 7.83
C ARG A 91 -6.79 -4.33 7.08
N GLU A 92 -7.62 -4.46 6.06
CA GLU A 92 -7.70 -5.68 5.24
C GLU A 92 -6.38 -5.96 4.51
N ILE A 93 -5.69 -4.91 4.05
CA ILE A 93 -4.32 -5.03 3.50
C ILE A 93 -3.36 -5.50 4.59
N GLY A 94 -3.46 -4.97 5.81
CA GLY A 94 -2.64 -5.41 6.93
C GLY A 94 -2.81 -6.89 7.24
N GLU A 95 -4.06 -7.35 7.32
CA GLU A 95 -4.44 -8.75 7.51
C GLU A 95 -3.89 -9.64 6.39
N LEU A 96 -4.08 -9.23 5.12
CA LEU A 96 -3.56 -9.92 3.94
C LEU A 96 -2.04 -10.10 3.97
N PHE A 97 -1.30 -9.07 4.39
CA PHE A 97 0.16 -9.09 4.45
C PHE A 97 0.68 -9.51 5.83
N GLY A 98 0.08 -10.53 6.43
CA GLY A 98 0.58 -11.18 7.64
C GLY A 98 0.29 -10.40 8.92
N GLY A 99 -0.89 -9.77 9.03
CA GLY A 99 -1.36 -9.14 10.26
C GLY A 99 -0.60 -7.87 10.66
N LEU A 100 -0.27 -7.03 9.68
CA LEU A 100 0.33 -5.72 9.94
C LEU A 100 -0.72 -4.74 10.46
N ASP A 101 -0.34 -3.91 11.44
CA ASP A 101 -1.20 -2.80 11.86
C ASP A 101 -1.43 -1.80 10.72
N TYR A 102 -2.63 -1.22 10.67
CA TYR A 102 -3.03 -0.29 9.62
C TYR A 102 -2.09 0.93 9.52
N ALA A 103 -1.52 1.40 10.63
CA ALA A 103 -0.58 2.52 10.64
C ALA A 103 0.75 2.12 9.99
N ALA A 104 1.19 0.88 10.19
CA ALA A 104 2.38 0.34 9.53
C ALA A 104 2.16 0.21 8.01
N VAL A 105 0.98 -0.25 7.58
CA VAL A 105 0.60 -0.30 6.16
C VAL A 105 0.60 1.10 5.55
N ALA A 106 -0.06 2.07 6.20
CA ALA A 106 -0.11 3.44 5.73
C ALA A 106 1.28 4.08 5.57
N GLN A 107 2.18 3.86 6.54
CA GLN A 107 3.55 4.37 6.47
C GLN A 107 4.33 3.74 5.30
N ARG A 108 4.19 2.44 5.06
CA ARG A 108 4.84 1.76 3.93
C ARG A 108 4.34 2.28 2.59
N ILE A 109 3.02 2.42 2.43
CA ILE A 109 2.41 2.99 1.21
C ILE A 109 2.95 4.41 0.97
N ARG A 110 2.94 5.26 2.00
CA ARG A 110 3.44 6.63 1.89
C ARG A 110 4.90 6.68 1.45
N ARG A 111 5.79 5.93 2.11
CA ARG A 111 7.22 5.89 1.78
C ARG A 111 7.44 5.42 0.35
N THR A 112 6.71 4.38 -0.05
CA THR A 112 6.80 3.83 -1.41
C THR A 112 6.35 4.85 -2.44
N ARG A 113 5.22 5.52 -2.22
CA ARG A 113 4.73 6.56 -3.14
C ARG A 113 5.70 7.74 -3.27
N LEU A 114 6.34 8.16 -2.17
CA LEU A 114 7.32 9.25 -2.19
C LEU A 114 8.66 8.87 -2.83
N ALA A 115 9.01 7.59 -2.83
CA ALA A 115 10.24 7.10 -3.45
C ALA A 115 10.16 7.01 -4.98
N HIS A 116 8.97 7.10 -5.57
CA HIS A 116 8.77 7.05 -7.01
C HIS A 116 8.41 8.43 -7.55
N ASP A 117 9.08 8.83 -8.64
CA ASP A 117 8.75 10.05 -9.36
C ASP A 117 7.37 9.93 -10.06
N PRO A 118 6.78 11.06 -10.52
CA PRO A 118 5.46 11.05 -11.15
C PRO A 118 5.35 10.14 -12.39
N GLN A 119 6.40 10.03 -13.20
CA GLN A 119 6.39 9.20 -14.42
C GLN A 119 6.38 7.72 -14.04
N THR A 120 7.26 7.32 -13.11
CA THR A 120 7.31 5.94 -12.64
C THR A 120 6.03 5.54 -11.92
N LYS A 121 5.43 6.45 -11.13
CA LYS A 121 4.11 6.25 -10.52
C LYS A 121 3.05 5.96 -11.60
N GLY A 122 2.99 6.80 -12.64
CA GLY A 122 2.02 6.64 -13.72
C GLY A 122 2.18 5.30 -14.46
N LYS A 123 3.42 4.88 -14.71
CA LYS A 123 3.72 3.60 -15.35
C LYS A 123 3.26 2.41 -14.51
N LEU A 124 3.57 2.41 -13.21
CA LEU A 124 3.17 1.34 -12.29
C LEU A 124 1.64 1.23 -12.18
N LEU A 125 0.93 2.35 -12.09
CA LEU A 125 -0.53 2.32 -12.02
C LEU A 125 -1.16 1.74 -13.29
N LYS A 126 -0.66 2.10 -14.48
CA LYS A 126 -1.12 1.52 -15.75
C LYS A 126 -0.84 0.02 -15.83
N GLU A 127 0.39 -0.38 -15.49
CA GLU A 127 0.85 -1.76 -15.56
C GLU A 127 0.04 -2.66 -14.60
N MET A 128 -0.17 -2.21 -13.36
CA MET A 128 -0.74 -3.03 -12.29
C MET A 128 -2.28 -3.00 -12.28
N LEU A 129 -2.89 -1.84 -12.52
CA LEU A 129 -4.35 -1.63 -12.36
C LEU A 129 -5.12 -1.64 -13.68
N ASN A 130 -4.47 -1.98 -14.80
CA ASN A 130 -5.11 -2.14 -16.11
C ASN A 130 -6.01 -0.95 -16.51
N VAL A 131 -5.61 0.27 -16.10
CA VAL A 131 -6.35 1.48 -16.46
C VAL A 131 -6.15 1.72 -17.95
N LYS A 132 -7.13 1.31 -18.77
CA LYS A 132 -7.21 1.75 -20.16
C LYS A 132 -7.38 3.27 -20.17
N ALA A 133 -6.61 3.94 -21.03
CA ALA A 133 -6.71 5.36 -21.31
C ALA A 133 -8.09 5.72 -21.87
#